data_AF-A8U0A8-F1
#
_entry.id   AF-A8U0A8-F1
#
_cell.length_a   1.000
_cell.length_b   1.000
_cell.length_c   1.000
_cell.angle_alpha   90.00
_cell.angle_beta   90.00
_cell.angle_gamma   90.00
#
_symmetry.space_group_name_H-M   'P 1'
#
loop_
_entity.id
_entity.type
_entity.pdbx_description
1 polymer ?
#
loop_
_entity_poly.entity_id
_entity_poly.type
_entity_poly.pdbx_seq_one_letter_code
_entity_poly.pdbx_strand_id
1 'polypeptide(L)'
;MAKAYLSRFGLPSDKSHGMLIVTIGVENATGGMGTAAFIAYLSRLTNVAFTATQYALLSSFMVFGRTVLASPSGWAADHLGWVEFFIASTVIAVPGLLLLLVLMRLFPPKAVAEKPA
;
A
#
# COMPACT_ATOMS: atom_id res chain seq x y z
N MET A 1 36.08 18.62 11.02
CA MET A 1 36.68 17.66 10.07
C MET A 1 35.64 16.83 9.29
N ALA A 2 34.61 16.24 9.92
CA ALA A 2 33.59 15.44 9.20
C ALA A 2 32.70 16.20 8.19
N LYS A 3 32.41 17.49 8.42
CA LYS A 3 31.58 18.31 7.50
C LYS A 3 32.26 18.62 6.16
N ALA A 4 33.60 18.63 6.11
CA ALA A 4 34.34 18.94 4.88
C ALA A 4 34.34 17.76 3.89
N TYR A 5 34.28 16.52 4.39
CA TYR A 5 34.30 15.32 3.56
C TYR A 5 32.99 15.12 2.78
N LEU A 6 31.85 15.48 3.39
CA LEU A 6 30.52 15.40 2.77
C LEU A 6 30.30 16.43 1.65
N SER A 7 31.04 17.55 1.67
CA SER A 7 30.93 18.60 0.65
C SER A 7 31.61 18.26 -0.68
N ARG A 8 32.59 17.34 -0.66
CA ARG A 8 33.34 16.91 -1.86
C ARG A 8 32.58 15.86 -2.70
N PHE A 9 31.51 15.31 -2.14
CA PHE A 9 30.62 14.31 -2.77
C PHE A 9 29.33 14.91 -3.35
N GLY A 10 29.19 16.24 -3.41
CA GLY A 10 28.14 16.90 -4.18
C GLY A 10 26.70 16.55 -3.78
N LEU A 11 26.43 16.17 -2.53
CA LEU A 11 25.05 15.94 -2.08
C LEU A 11 24.33 17.28 -1.82
N PRO A 12 23.20 17.56 -2.50
CA PRO A 12 22.27 18.61 -2.04
C PRO A 12 21.70 18.18 -0.69
N SER A 13 22.17 18.83 0.38
CA SER A 13 22.17 18.30 1.75
C SER A 13 20.90 18.57 2.60
N ASP A 14 19.83 19.14 2.05
CA ASP A 14 18.68 19.59 2.86
C ASP A 14 17.31 19.14 2.33
N LYS A 15 17.03 19.26 1.03
CA LYS A 15 15.68 18.96 0.47
C LYS A 15 15.35 17.47 0.37
N SER A 16 16.36 16.63 0.16
CA SER A 16 16.21 15.19 -0.10
C SER A 16 15.71 14.41 1.12
N HIS A 17 16.14 14.82 2.33
CA HIS A 17 15.74 14.14 3.56
C HIS A 17 14.27 14.38 3.91
N GLY A 18 13.79 15.62 3.74
CA GLY A 18 12.38 15.96 3.96
C GLY A 18 11.44 15.23 3.01
N MET A 19 11.81 15.14 1.72
CA MET A 19 11.04 14.39 0.73
C MET A 19 10.97 12.90 1.04
N LEU A 20 12.08 12.28 1.46
CA LEU A 20 12.09 10.87 1.85
C LEU A 20 11.21 10.60 3.08
N ILE A 21 11.27 11.48 4.09
CA ILE A 21 10.42 11.38 5.30
C ILE A 21 8.95 11.44 4.92
N VAL A 22 8.55 12.41 4.09
CA VAL A 22 7.16 12.54 3.64
C VAL A 22 6.73 11.32 2.84
N THR A 23 7.54 10.87 1.88
CA THR A 23 7.23 9.68 1.05
C THR A 23 7.03 8.45 1.92
N ILE A 24 7.93 8.16 2.85
CA ILE A 24 7.81 7.01 3.76
C ILE A 24 6.60 7.16 4.68
N GLY A 25 6.35 8.39 5.18
CA GLY A 25 5.18 8.69 6.00
C GLY A 25 3.87 8.42 5.28
N VAL A 26 3.76 8.89 4.03
CA VAL A 26 2.59 8.64 3.17
C VAL A 26 2.44 7.15 2.88
N GLU A 27 3.51 6.44 2.53
CA GLU A 27 3.50 5.00 2.25
C GLU A 27 3.01 4.18 3.46
N ASN A 28 3.46 4.51 4.68
CA ASN A 28 2.99 3.82 5.88
C ASN A 28 1.53 4.15 6.20
N ALA A 29 1.11 5.39 5.99
CA ALA A 29 -0.28 5.80 6.21
C ALA A 29 -1.23 5.11 5.22
N THR A 30 -0.91 5.11 3.93
CA THR A 30 -1.70 4.45 2.89
C THR A 30 -1.65 2.92 3.02
N GLY A 31 -0.49 2.36 3.33
CA GLY A 31 -0.33 0.92 3.61
C GLY A 31 -1.15 0.46 4.82
N GLY A 32 -1.20 1.27 5.88
CA GLY A 32 -2.05 1.05 7.05
C GLY A 32 -3.55 1.10 6.69
N MET A 33 -3.98 2.14 5.96
CA MET A 33 -5.36 2.28 5.49
C MET A 33 -5.80 1.09 4.61
N GLY A 34 -4.94 0.65 3.67
CA GLY A 34 -5.23 -0.51 2.83
C GLY A 34 -5.40 -1.80 3.63
N THR A 35 -4.55 -2.00 4.64
CA THR A 35 -4.66 -3.16 5.55
C THR A 35 -5.95 -3.11 6.37
N ALA A 36 -6.31 -1.95 6.93
CA ALA A 36 -7.55 -1.79 7.71
C ALA A 36 -8.80 -2.03 6.84
N ALA A 37 -8.85 -1.46 5.63
CA ALA A 37 -9.94 -1.66 4.69
C ALA A 37 -10.09 -3.15 4.30
N PHE A 38 -8.96 -3.84 4.10
CA PHE A 38 -8.96 -5.26 3.78
C PHE A 38 -9.44 -6.11 4.97
N ILE A 39 -8.98 -5.85 6.19
CA ILE A 39 -9.46 -6.56 7.39
C ILE A 39 -10.97 -6.34 7.57
N ALA A 40 -11.48 -5.13 7.37
CA ALA A 40 -12.91 -4.85 7.42
C ALA A 40 -13.70 -5.64 6.36
N TYR A 41 -13.14 -5.77 5.15
CA TYR A 41 -13.70 -6.61 4.10
C TYR A 41 -13.70 -8.11 4.46
N LEU A 42 -12.61 -8.61 5.04
CA LEU A 42 -12.52 -9.99 5.52
C LEU A 42 -13.54 -10.28 6.62
N SER A 43 -13.68 -9.39 7.60
CA SER A 43 -14.67 -9.51 8.68
C SER A 43 -16.10 -9.64 8.15
N ARG A 44 -16.40 -9.00 7.00
CA ARG A 44 -17.71 -9.11 6.34
C ARG A 44 -17.90 -10.44 5.60
N LEU A 45 -16.82 -11.09 5.15
CA LEU A 45 -16.85 -12.35 4.41
C LEU A 45 -16.77 -13.59 5.31
N THR A 46 -16.16 -13.48 6.48
CA THR A 46 -16.01 -14.62 7.40
C THR A 46 -17.30 -14.88 8.18
N ASN A 47 -17.79 -16.13 8.14
CA ASN A 47 -18.91 -16.57 8.97
C ASN A 47 -18.41 -16.92 10.38
N VAL A 48 -19.08 -16.40 11.41
CA VAL A 48 -18.75 -16.56 12.84
C VAL A 48 -18.52 -18.02 13.25
N ALA A 49 -19.16 -18.99 12.56
CA ALA A 49 -19.06 -20.42 12.84
C ALA A 49 -17.74 -21.11 12.40
N PHE A 50 -17.00 -20.59 11.40
CA PHE A 50 -15.73 -21.17 10.90
C PHE A 50 -14.62 -20.10 10.74
N THR A 51 -14.68 -19.06 11.55
CA THR A 51 -13.85 -17.84 11.45
C THR A 51 -12.35 -18.10 11.44
N ALA A 52 -11.86 -19.02 12.26
CA ALA A 52 -10.42 -19.25 12.41
C ALA A 52 -9.75 -19.67 11.09
N THR A 53 -10.30 -20.68 10.39
CA THR A 53 -9.72 -21.19 9.16
C THR A 53 -9.95 -20.26 7.97
N GLN A 54 -11.15 -19.67 7.85
CA GLN A 54 -11.47 -18.76 6.75
C GLN A 54 -10.66 -17.46 6.83
N TYR A 55 -10.54 -16.88 8.02
CA TYR A 55 -9.72 -15.68 8.22
C TYR A 55 -8.24 -15.98 7.96
N ALA A 56 -7.73 -17.13 8.42
CA ALA A 56 -6.36 -17.55 8.17
C ALA A 56 -6.06 -17.72 6.66
N LEU A 57 -6.95 -18.36 5.90
CA LEU A 57 -6.80 -18.51 4.45
C LEU A 57 -6.83 -17.15 3.73
N LEU A 58 -7.79 -16.29 4.07
CA LEU A 58 -7.94 -14.98 3.43
C LEU A 58 -6.78 -14.02 3.78
N SER A 59 -6.30 -14.04 5.03
CA SER A 59 -5.12 -13.30 5.46
C SER A 59 -3.84 -13.84 4.81
N SER A 60 -3.70 -15.17 4.69
CA SER A 60 -2.59 -15.78 3.98
C SER A 60 -2.55 -15.36 2.51
N PHE A 61 -3.72 -15.24 1.86
CA PHE A 61 -3.82 -14.77 0.49
C PHE A 61 -3.37 -13.31 0.32
N MET A 62 -3.68 -12.43 1.27
CA MET A 62 -3.18 -11.04 1.29
C MET A 62 -1.66 -10.99 1.34
N VAL A 63 -1.07 -11.73 2.29
CA VAL A 63 0.39 -11.79 2.44
C VAL A 63 1.03 -12.40 1.20
N PHE A 64 0.42 -13.44 0.63
CA PHE A 64 0.86 -14.07 -0.60
C PHE A 64 0.94 -13.08 -1.77
N GLY A 65 -0.16 -12.35 -2.06
CA GLY A 65 -0.18 -11.36 -3.13
C GLY A 65 0.88 -10.27 -2.94
N ARG A 66 0.99 -9.72 -1.72
CA ARG A 66 2.02 -8.73 -1.40
C ARG A 66 3.44 -9.28 -1.60
N THR A 67 3.69 -10.51 -1.15
CA THR A 67 5.03 -11.11 -1.17
C THR A 67 5.45 -11.45 -2.60
N VAL A 68 4.55 -12.05 -3.39
CA VAL A 68 4.83 -12.40 -4.78
C VAL A 68 5.16 -11.17 -5.62
N LEU A 69 4.49 -10.03 -5.37
CA LEU A 69 4.79 -8.77 -6.05
C LEU A 69 6.07 -8.10 -5.54
N ALA A 70 6.39 -8.23 -4.25
CA ALA A 70 7.59 -7.65 -3.64
C ALA A 70 8.88 -8.46 -3.90
N SER A 71 8.79 -9.78 -4.10
CA SER A 71 9.98 -10.62 -4.32
C SER A 71 10.78 -10.24 -5.58
N PRO A 72 10.16 -10.06 -6.77
CA PRO A 72 10.89 -9.68 -7.99
C PRO A 72 11.12 -8.17 -8.11
N SER A 73 10.56 -7.34 -7.24
CA SER A 73 10.59 -5.88 -7.42
C SER A 73 12.00 -5.28 -7.36
N GLY A 74 12.90 -5.87 -6.56
CA GLY A 74 14.31 -5.45 -6.50
C GLY A 74 15.05 -5.72 -7.81
N TRP A 75 14.93 -6.95 -8.34
CA TRP A 75 15.50 -7.30 -9.64
C TRP A 75 14.91 -6.43 -10.77
N ALA A 76 13.61 -6.15 -10.73
CA ALA A 76 12.96 -5.27 -11.70
C ALA A 76 13.47 -3.82 -11.61
N ALA A 77 13.64 -3.28 -10.39
CA ALA A 77 14.19 -1.94 -10.18
C ALA A 77 15.65 -1.83 -10.65
N ASP A 78 16.45 -2.89 -10.49
CA ASP A 78 17.84 -2.93 -10.96
C ASP A 78 17.94 -2.88 -12.50
N HIS A 79 16.97 -3.46 -13.23
CA HIS A 79 16.98 -3.48 -14.70
C HIS A 79 16.29 -2.25 -15.33
N LEU A 80 15.22 -1.74 -14.72
CA LEU A 80 14.42 -0.61 -15.24
C LEU A 80 14.91 0.75 -14.72
N GLY A 81 15.63 0.77 -13.60
CA GLY A 81 15.93 1.96 -12.84
C GLY A 81 14.81 2.32 -11.85
N TRP A 82 15.20 2.93 -10.72
CA TRP A 82 14.28 3.24 -9.62
C TRP A 82 13.12 4.16 -10.00
N VAL A 83 13.37 5.18 -10.83
CA VAL A 83 12.33 6.15 -11.23
C VAL A 83 11.26 5.47 -12.08
N GLU A 84 11.67 4.75 -13.13
CA GLU A 84 10.76 4.04 -14.02
C GLU A 84 9.99 2.94 -13.28
N PHE A 85 10.62 2.26 -12.32
CA PHE A 85 9.95 1.27 -11.48
C PHE A 85 8.79 1.87 -10.68
N PHE A 86 9.00 3.03 -10.02
CA PHE A 86 7.94 3.69 -9.26
C PHE A 86 6.81 4.25 -10.16
N ILE A 87 7.15 4.74 -11.36
CA ILE A 87 6.14 5.17 -12.34
C ILE A 87 5.32 3.96 -12.80
N ALA A 88 5.97 2.87 -13.19
CA ALA A 88 5.29 1.64 -13.62
C ALA A 88 4.40 1.07 -12.51
N SER A 89 4.89 1.01 -11.27
CA SER A 89 4.11 0.60 -10.10
C SER A 89 2.86 1.46 -9.91
N THR A 90 3.01 2.79 -10.05
CA THR A 90 1.89 3.73 -9.96
C THR A 90 0.86 3.45 -11.06
N VAL A 91 1.30 3.28 -12.31
CA VAL A 91 0.41 2.96 -13.45
C VAL A 91 -0.33 1.65 -13.24
N ILE A 92 0.33 0.63 -12.69
CA ILE A 92 -0.28 -0.67 -12.36
C ILE A 92 -1.31 -0.52 -11.21
N ALA A 93 -1.11 0.41 -10.28
CA ALA A 93 -2.05 0.68 -9.19
C ALA A 93 -3.33 1.43 -9.66
N VAL A 94 -3.24 2.28 -10.69
CA VAL A 94 -4.37 3.05 -11.24
C VAL A 94 -5.61 2.20 -11.56
N PRO A 95 -5.55 1.09 -12.33
CA PRO A 95 -6.73 0.30 -12.64
C PRO A 95 -7.41 -0.28 -11.39
N GLY A 96 -6.65 -0.62 -10.35
CA GLY A 96 -7.22 -1.05 -9.07
C GLY A 96 -8.02 0.05 -8.38
N LEU A 97 -7.50 1.27 -8.37
CA LEU A 97 -8.20 2.43 -7.81
C LEU A 97 -9.45 2.79 -8.64
N LEU A 98 -9.35 2.74 -9.97
CA LEU A 98 -10.49 2.96 -10.86
C LEU A 98 -11.60 1.94 -10.62
N LEU A 99 -11.26 0.65 -10.49
CA LEU A 99 -12.24 -0.39 -10.18
C LEU A 99 -12.96 -0.12 -8.85
N LEU A 100 -12.23 0.33 -7.82
CA LEU A 100 -12.80 0.70 -6.53
C LEU A 100 -13.77 1.89 -6.65
N LEU A 101 -13.40 2.93 -7.40
CA LEU A 101 -14.28 4.08 -7.67
C LEU A 101 -15.53 3.68 -8.44
N VAL A 102 -15.41 2.77 -9.41
CA VAL A 102 -16.55 2.20 -10.15
C VAL A 102 -17.45 1.41 -9.21
N LEU A 103 -16.90 0.56 -8.35
CA LEU A 103 -17.67 -0.23 -7.40
C LEU A 103 -18.43 0.65 -6.40
N MET A 104 -17.80 1.73 -5.91
CA MET A 104 -18.46 2.72 -5.04
C MET A 104 -19.62 3.43 -5.74
N ARG A 105 -19.51 3.68 -7.04
CA ARG A 105 -20.59 4.28 -7.85
C ARG A 105 -21.74 3.31 -8.12
N LEU A 106 -21.42 2.03 -8.36
CA LEU A 106 -22.41 0.97 -8.63
C LEU A 106 -23.14 0.49 -7.37
N PHE A 107 -22.45 0.46 -6.23
CA PHE A 107 -22.98 0.03 -4.94
C PHE A 107 -22.80 1.15 -3.91
N PRO A 108 -23.61 2.23 -4.00
CA PRO A 108 -23.55 3.31 -3.02
C PRO A 108 -23.74 2.74 -1.61
N PRO A 109 -22.90 3.15 -0.63
CA PRO A 109 -23.02 2.68 0.74
C PRO A 109 -24.46 2.90 1.24
N LYS A 110 -25.14 1.83 1.66
CA LYS A 110 -26.37 2.01 2.44
C LYS A 110 -25.97 2.79 3.68
N ALA A 111 -26.58 3.95 3.91
CA ALA A 111 -26.43 4.70 5.15
C ALA A 111 -26.63 3.71 6.29
N VAL A 112 -25.64 3.62 7.18
CA VAL A 112 -25.73 2.79 8.38
C VAL A 112 -26.93 3.33 9.14
N ALA A 113 -28.06 2.61 9.09
CA ALA A 113 -29.22 2.93 9.91
C ALA A 113 -28.75 2.79 11.36
N GLU A 114 -28.42 3.93 11.97
CA GLU A 114 -28.07 4.04 13.37
C GLU A 114 -29.27 3.51 14.16
N LYS A 115 -29.12 2.30 14.70
CA LYS A 115 -30.14 1.73 15.57
C LYS A 115 -30.14 2.56 16.85
N PRO A 116 -31.25 3.25 17.22
CA PRO A 116 -31.28 3.99 18.47
C PRO A 116 -31.09 3.02 19.63
N ALA A 117 -30.22 3.42 20.56
CA ALA A 117 -29.79 2.70 21.75
C ALA A 117 -30.96 2.30 22.67
#